data_AF-A0A7W4E6Y5-F1
#
_entry.id   AF-A0A7W4E6Y5-F1
#
_cell.length_a   1.000
_cell.length_b   1.000
_cell.length_c   1.000
_cell.angle_alpha   90.00
_cell.angle_beta   90.00
_cell.angle_gamma   90.00
#
_symmetry.space_group_name_H-M   'P 1'
#
loop_
_entity.id
_entity.type
_entity.pdbx_description
1 polymer ?
#
loop_
_entity_poly.entity_id
_entity_poly.type
_entity_poly.pdbx_seq_one_letter_code
_entity_poly.pdbx_strand_id
1 'polypeptide(L)'
;MNLEFVEKLRNDFPQFNFEEGDDFYWSKKENTIFFEPESSNFHLLILHELAHALLGHEDFWLDIELLKMESEAWELVRNNLTEQYGFCFNSNLSESKLDTYRDWLHKRSLCPKCKLNGFQQKDLMYKCPACGTEWRNNDSRFKSLRRKIK
;
A
#
# COMPACT_ATOMS: atom_id res chain seq x y z
N MET A 1 -20.67 -9.72 13.67
CA MET A 1 -19.50 -9.19 14.43
C MET A 1 -18.25 -9.34 13.57
N ASN A 2 -17.26 -8.46 13.68
CA ASN A 2 -16.06 -8.48 12.82
C ASN A 2 -15.35 -9.85 12.80
N LEU A 3 -15.29 -10.55 13.93
CA LEU A 3 -14.74 -11.90 14.03
C LEU A 3 -15.55 -12.96 13.26
N GLU A 4 -16.88 -12.85 13.21
CA GLU A 4 -17.70 -13.77 12.38
C GLU A 4 -17.39 -13.58 10.89
N PHE A 5 -17.07 -12.36 10.48
CA PHE A 5 -16.65 -12.10 9.10
C PHE A 5 -15.28 -12.70 8.81
N VAL A 6 -14.35 -12.67 9.75
CA VAL A 6 -13.04 -13.35 9.63
C VAL A 6 -13.23 -14.86 9.45
N GLU A 7 -14.13 -15.49 10.21
CA GLU A 7 -14.43 -16.92 10.02
C GLU A 7 -14.96 -17.23 8.61
N LYS A 8 -15.76 -16.33 8.04
CA LYS A 8 -16.18 -16.45 6.64
C LYS A 8 -14.99 -16.39 5.69
N LEU A 9 -14.08 -15.42 5.88
CA LEU A 9 -12.88 -15.29 5.05
C LEU A 9 -11.94 -16.50 5.17
N ARG A 10 -11.78 -17.07 6.37
CA ARG A 10 -11.01 -18.30 6.60
C ARG A 10 -11.57 -19.49 5.82
N ASN A 11 -12.90 -19.59 5.73
CA ASN A 11 -13.56 -20.64 4.96
C ASN A 11 -13.44 -20.43 3.44
N ASP A 12 -13.59 -19.18 2.97
CA ASP A 12 -13.55 -18.86 1.55
C ASP A 12 -12.11 -18.88 0.98
N PHE A 13 -11.12 -18.56 1.81
CA PHE A 13 -9.70 -18.49 1.44
C PHE A 13 -8.81 -19.31 2.38
N PRO A 14 -8.97 -20.64 2.42
CA PRO A 14 -8.22 -21.52 3.33
C PRO A 14 -6.71 -21.57 3.03
N GLN A 15 -6.28 -21.04 1.89
CA GLN A 15 -4.86 -20.89 1.55
C GLN A 15 -4.17 -19.76 2.32
N PHE A 16 -4.88 -18.88 3.02
CA PHE A 16 -4.31 -17.79 3.81
C PHE A 16 -4.64 -17.95 5.29
N ASN A 17 -3.70 -17.58 6.15
CA ASN A 17 -3.96 -17.46 7.58
C ASN A 17 -4.56 -16.08 7.88
N PHE A 18 -5.34 -15.99 8.95
CA PHE A 18 -5.89 -14.72 9.44
C PHE A 18 -5.61 -14.63 10.93
N GLU A 19 -4.90 -13.58 11.36
CA GLU A 19 -4.50 -13.39 12.75
C GLU A 19 -4.84 -11.99 13.25
N GLU A 20 -5.26 -11.91 14.52
CA GLU A 20 -5.49 -10.62 15.19
C GLU A 20 -4.14 -9.93 15.44
N GLY A 21 -4.11 -8.62 15.23
CA GLY A 21 -2.95 -7.77 15.49
C GLY A 21 -3.35 -6.32 15.77
N ASP A 22 -2.34 -5.47 15.88
CA ASP A 22 -2.51 -4.04 16.19
C ASP A 22 -2.76 -3.17 14.93
N ASP A 23 -2.61 -3.73 13.72
CA ASP A 23 -2.80 -3.03 12.44
C ASP A 23 -3.19 -4.03 11.33
N PHE A 24 -3.56 -3.51 10.18
CA PHE A 24 -3.85 -4.28 8.97
C PHE A 24 -2.60 -4.38 8.10
N TYR A 25 -2.18 -5.61 7.80
CA TYR A 25 -1.17 -5.87 6.79
C TYR A 25 -1.20 -7.34 6.35
N TRP A 26 -0.88 -7.59 5.09
CA TRP A 26 -0.56 -8.93 4.62
C TRP A 26 0.94 -9.23 4.74
N SER A 27 1.25 -10.37 5.37
CA SER A 27 2.61 -10.93 5.43
C SER A 27 2.74 -12.08 4.45
N LYS A 28 3.44 -11.86 3.34
CA LYS A 28 3.78 -12.95 2.39
C LYS A 28 4.59 -14.07 3.05
N LYS A 29 5.56 -13.69 3.90
CA LYS A 29 6.49 -14.61 4.56
C LYS A 29 5.76 -15.64 5.43
N GLU A 30 4.74 -15.18 6.14
CA GLU A 30 3.94 -16.02 7.04
C GLU A 30 2.67 -16.53 6.35
N ASN A 31 2.39 -15.99 5.16
CA ASN A 31 1.17 -16.22 4.40
C ASN A 31 -0.08 -15.91 5.23
N THR A 32 -0.01 -14.79 5.96
CA THR A 32 -0.95 -14.39 7.01
C THR A 32 -1.46 -12.97 6.75
N ILE A 33 -2.77 -12.78 6.88
CA ILE A 33 -3.44 -11.48 6.88
C ILE A 33 -3.67 -11.09 8.34
N PHE A 34 -3.00 -10.02 8.77
CA PHE A 34 -3.17 -9.44 10.10
C PHE A 34 -4.27 -8.39 10.08
N PHE A 35 -5.07 -8.32 11.14
CA PHE A 35 -6.19 -7.37 11.24
C PHE A 35 -6.40 -6.83 12.65
N GLU A 36 -6.87 -5.60 12.75
CA GLU A 36 -7.29 -4.96 14.01
C GLU A 36 -8.82 -5.08 14.16
N PRO A 37 -9.34 -5.91 15.10
CA PRO A 37 -10.77 -6.25 15.16
C PRO A 37 -11.69 -5.08 15.52
N GLU A 38 -11.17 -4.05 16.20
CA GLU A 38 -11.97 -2.91 16.69
C GLU A 38 -12.01 -1.73 15.70
N SER A 39 -11.43 -1.89 14.51
CA SER A 39 -11.37 -0.81 13.52
C SER A 39 -12.75 -0.45 12.96
N SER A 40 -13.04 0.85 12.88
CA SER A 40 -14.31 1.35 12.32
C SER A 40 -14.47 1.08 10.82
N ASN A 41 -13.36 0.84 10.10
CA ASN A 41 -13.34 0.51 8.67
C ASN A 41 -12.96 -0.95 8.41
N PHE A 42 -13.12 -1.82 9.41
CA PHE A 42 -12.69 -3.23 9.41
C PHE A 42 -12.85 -3.95 8.08
N HIS A 43 -14.08 -4.02 7.58
CA HIS A 43 -14.43 -4.80 6.39
C HIS A 43 -13.64 -4.37 5.15
N LEU A 44 -13.45 -3.06 4.93
CA LEU A 44 -12.71 -2.59 3.76
C LEU A 44 -11.21 -2.78 3.93
N LEU A 45 -10.68 -2.61 5.15
CA LEU A 45 -9.25 -2.74 5.41
C LEU A 45 -8.79 -4.20 5.34
N ILE A 46 -9.54 -5.15 5.93
CA ILE A 46 -9.18 -6.57 5.82
C ILE A 46 -9.33 -7.10 4.39
N LEU A 47 -10.30 -6.61 3.63
CA LEU A 47 -10.44 -6.95 2.21
C LEU A 47 -9.30 -6.37 1.36
N HIS A 48 -8.76 -5.20 1.73
CA HIS A 48 -7.57 -4.62 1.09
C HIS A 48 -6.34 -5.52 1.28
N GLU A 49 -6.10 -6.01 2.50
CA GLU A 49 -4.99 -6.94 2.77
C GLU A 49 -5.18 -8.30 2.08
N LEU A 50 -6.41 -8.79 2.04
CA LEU A 50 -6.75 -9.97 1.24
C LEU A 50 -6.49 -9.73 -0.25
N ALA A 51 -6.80 -8.54 -0.78
CA ALA A 51 -6.53 -8.20 -2.17
C ALA A 51 -5.03 -8.24 -2.48
N HIS A 52 -4.18 -7.73 -1.58
CA HIS A 52 -2.72 -7.88 -1.71
C HIS A 52 -2.31 -9.36 -1.80
N ALA A 53 -2.88 -10.21 -0.94
CA ALA A 53 -2.60 -11.64 -0.94
C ALA A 53 -3.03 -12.34 -2.23
N LEU A 54 -4.23 -12.01 -2.74
CA LEU A 54 -4.78 -12.57 -3.97
C LEU A 54 -4.01 -12.14 -5.23
N LEU A 55 -3.54 -10.89 -5.26
CA LEU A 55 -2.75 -10.34 -6.37
C LEU A 55 -1.27 -10.75 -6.29
N GLY A 56 -0.82 -11.34 -5.18
CA GLY A 56 0.57 -11.73 -4.99
C GLY A 56 1.52 -10.53 -4.87
N HIS A 57 1.08 -9.46 -4.20
CA HIS A 57 1.82 -8.20 -4.05
C HIS A 57 2.98 -8.29 -3.05
N GLU A 58 4.19 -8.59 -3.51
CA GLU A 58 5.33 -8.84 -2.62
C GLU A 58 6.27 -7.63 -2.45
N ASP A 59 7.19 -7.49 -3.40
CA ASP A 59 8.25 -6.51 -3.37
C ASP A 59 8.11 -5.52 -4.53
N PHE A 60 8.63 -4.32 -4.31
CA PHE A 60 8.72 -3.28 -5.32
C PHE A 60 10.12 -2.65 -5.29
N TRP A 61 10.60 -2.26 -6.47
CA TRP A 61 11.91 -1.63 -6.66
C TRP A 61 11.78 -0.15 -6.97
N LEU A 62 10.64 0.23 -7.57
CA LEU A 62 10.30 1.60 -7.87
C LEU A 62 9.19 2.07 -6.93
N ASP A 63 9.30 3.30 -6.46
CA ASP A 63 8.31 3.91 -5.57
C ASP A 63 6.94 4.05 -6.26
N ILE A 64 6.91 4.10 -7.61
CA ILE A 64 5.67 4.08 -8.38
C ILE A 64 5.00 2.69 -8.43
N GLU A 65 5.77 1.60 -8.30
CA GLU A 65 5.23 0.24 -8.26
C GLU A 65 4.41 0.03 -6.98
N LEU A 66 4.87 0.58 -5.84
CA LEU A 66 4.08 0.57 -4.62
C LEU A 66 2.71 1.24 -4.84
N LEU A 67 2.68 2.45 -5.40
CA LEU A 67 1.41 3.15 -5.65
C LEU A 67 0.49 2.35 -6.60
N LYS A 68 1.08 1.67 -7.58
CA LYS A 68 0.35 0.78 -8.49
C LYS A 68 -0.24 -0.40 -7.72
N MET A 69 0.53 -1.10 -6.90
CA MET A 69 0.08 -2.24 -6.09
C MET A 69 -1.07 -1.84 -5.15
N GLU A 70 -0.94 -0.72 -4.44
CA GLU A 70 -2.00 -0.19 -3.58
C GLU A 70 -3.27 0.12 -4.37
N SER A 71 -3.14 0.70 -5.57
CA SER A 71 -4.28 1.02 -6.43
C SER A 71 -4.96 -0.26 -6.96
N GLU A 72 -4.18 -1.25 -7.38
CA GLU A 72 -4.70 -2.55 -7.86
C GLU A 72 -5.44 -3.31 -6.76
N ALA A 73 -4.94 -3.27 -5.52
CA ALA A 73 -5.63 -3.86 -4.38
C ALA A 73 -6.99 -3.19 -4.12
N TRP A 74 -7.05 -1.85 -4.10
CA TRP A 74 -8.32 -1.12 -3.93
C TRP A 74 -9.31 -1.36 -5.07
N GLU A 75 -8.84 -1.51 -6.30
CA GLU A 75 -9.69 -1.83 -7.44
C GLU A 75 -10.26 -3.25 -7.34
N LEU A 76 -9.48 -4.24 -6.88
CA LEU A 76 -10.02 -5.59 -6.64
C LEU A 76 -11.07 -5.58 -5.51
N VAL A 77 -10.83 -4.79 -4.45
CA VAL A 77 -11.82 -4.61 -3.38
C VAL A 77 -13.12 -4.04 -3.95
N ARG A 78 -13.03 -2.95 -4.72
CA ARG A 78 -14.18 -2.24 -5.32
C ARG A 78 -14.97 -3.11 -6.29
N ASN A 79 -14.27 -3.80 -7.18
CA ASN A 79 -14.90 -4.44 -8.34
C ASN A 79 -15.32 -5.89 -8.06
N ASN A 80 -14.79 -6.52 -7.00
CA ASN A 80 -15.03 -7.94 -6.73
C ASN A 80 -15.42 -8.20 -5.28
N LEU A 81 -14.56 -7.84 -4.32
CA LEU A 81 -14.73 -8.30 -2.94
C LEU A 81 -15.93 -7.64 -2.24
N THR A 82 -16.20 -6.36 -2.49
CA THR A 82 -17.36 -5.69 -1.90
C THR A 82 -18.67 -6.27 -2.41
N GLU A 83 -18.74 -6.64 -3.70
CA GLU A 83 -19.93 -7.30 -4.26
C GLU A 83 -20.10 -8.71 -3.69
N GLN A 84 -19.03 -9.51 -3.67
CA GLN A 84 -19.03 -10.88 -3.13
C GLN A 84 -19.53 -10.95 -1.68
N TYR A 85 -19.16 -9.96 -0.86
CA TYR A 85 -19.50 -9.95 0.57
C TYR A 85 -20.65 -9.01 0.95
N GLY A 86 -21.22 -8.29 -0.02
CA GLY A 86 -22.38 -7.41 0.21
C GLY A 86 -22.05 -6.15 1.02
N PHE A 87 -20.83 -5.62 0.90
CA PHE A 87 -20.42 -4.37 1.54
C PHE A 87 -20.46 -3.19 0.57
N CYS A 88 -20.70 -1.99 1.10
CA CYS A 88 -20.58 -0.76 0.32
C CYS A 88 -19.11 -0.32 0.26
N PHE A 89 -18.59 -0.11 -0.96
CA PHE A 89 -17.26 0.45 -1.14
C PHE A 89 -17.24 1.94 -0.74
N ASN A 90 -16.27 2.33 0.08
CA ASN A 90 -16.05 3.73 0.47
C ASN A 90 -14.85 4.31 -0.29
N SER A 91 -15.13 5.07 -1.36
CA SER A 91 -14.09 5.72 -2.16
C SER A 91 -13.29 6.77 -1.40
N ASN A 92 -13.89 7.43 -0.42
CA ASN A 92 -13.16 8.45 0.36
C ASN A 92 -12.08 7.80 1.22
N LEU A 93 -12.37 6.61 1.79
CA LEU A 93 -11.38 5.85 2.54
C LEU A 93 -10.22 5.43 1.64
N SER A 94 -10.51 4.81 0.48
CA SER A 94 -9.46 4.34 -0.44
C SER A 94 -8.59 5.49 -0.95
N GLU A 95 -9.20 6.60 -1.39
CA GLU A 95 -8.43 7.75 -1.87
C GLU A 95 -7.57 8.38 -0.76
N SER A 96 -8.10 8.47 0.47
CA SER A 96 -7.31 9.01 1.59
C SER A 96 -6.07 8.16 1.92
N LYS A 97 -6.18 6.83 1.78
CA LYS A 97 -5.06 5.90 1.94
C LYS A 97 -4.06 6.06 0.79
N LEU A 98 -4.54 6.13 -0.45
CA LEU A 98 -3.69 6.36 -1.63
C LEU A 98 -2.97 7.72 -1.59
N ASP A 99 -3.61 8.77 -1.08
CA ASP A 99 -3.02 10.11 -0.96
C ASP A 99 -1.79 10.12 -0.05
N THR A 100 -1.77 9.27 0.99
CA THR A 100 -0.59 9.10 1.84
C THR A 100 0.63 8.64 1.04
N TYR A 101 0.44 7.71 0.11
CA TYR A 101 1.49 7.22 -0.79
C TYR A 101 1.85 8.25 -1.88
N ARG A 102 0.85 8.92 -2.46
CA ARG A 102 1.06 9.97 -3.48
C ARG A 102 1.89 11.13 -2.92
N ASP A 103 1.58 11.58 -1.70
CA ASP A 103 2.32 12.63 -1.01
C ASP A 103 3.76 12.20 -0.69
N TRP A 104 3.94 10.96 -0.24
CA TRP A 104 5.26 10.39 0.01
C TRP A 104 6.11 10.31 -1.26
N LEU A 105 5.54 9.80 -2.36
CA LEU A 105 6.18 9.72 -3.67
C LEU A 105 6.53 11.12 -4.20
N HIS A 106 5.60 12.07 -4.12
CA HIS A 106 5.83 13.45 -4.52
C HIS A 106 7.02 14.04 -3.76
N LYS A 107 7.04 13.94 -2.42
CA LYS A 107 8.16 14.41 -1.59
C LYS A 107 9.48 13.77 -2.03
N ARG A 108 9.51 12.48 -2.34
CA ARG A 108 10.72 11.77 -2.79
C ARG A 108 11.21 12.21 -4.17
N SER A 109 10.29 12.59 -5.04
CA SER A 109 10.56 13.09 -6.39
C SER A 109 11.08 14.54 -6.43
N LEU A 110 10.91 15.33 -5.37
CA LEU A 110 11.35 16.73 -5.36
C LEU A 110 12.88 16.85 -5.37
N CYS A 111 13.41 17.47 -6.42
CA CYS A 111 14.83 17.75 -6.55
C CYS A 111 15.33 18.60 -5.38
N PRO A 112 16.42 18.20 -4.69
CA PRO A 112 16.94 18.97 -3.55
C PRO A 112 17.42 20.37 -3.95
N LYS A 113 17.87 20.55 -5.21
CA LYS A 113 18.42 21.79 -5.76
C LYS A 113 17.34 22.76 -6.25
N CYS A 114 16.55 22.37 -7.25
CA CYS A 114 15.60 23.27 -7.92
C CYS A 114 14.13 23.03 -7.58
N LYS A 115 13.81 22.06 -6.71
CA LYS A 115 12.46 21.69 -6.26
C LYS A 115 11.48 21.22 -7.35
N LEU A 116 11.93 21.03 -8.59
CA LEU A 116 11.13 20.36 -9.62
C LEU A 116 11.12 18.85 -9.40
N ASN A 117 10.06 18.20 -9.89
CA ASN A 117 9.93 16.75 -9.82
C ASN A 117 10.97 16.09 -10.74
N GLY A 118 11.76 15.20 -10.16
CA GLY A 118 12.59 14.25 -10.89
C GLY A 118 11.91 12.89 -11.01
N PHE A 119 12.53 12.03 -11.80
CA PHE A 119 12.10 10.66 -12.00
C PHE A 119 13.06 9.70 -11.31
N GLN A 120 12.52 8.59 -10.83
CA GLN A 120 13.32 7.52 -10.27
C GLN A 120 14.00 6.74 -11.40
N GLN A 121 15.31 6.54 -11.30
CA GLN A 121 16.08 5.78 -12.29
C GLN A 121 16.27 4.32 -11.89
N LYS A 122 16.37 4.06 -10.59
CA LYS A 122 16.53 2.76 -9.96
C LYS A 122 16.20 2.88 -8.47
N ASP A 123 16.31 1.78 -7.73
CA ASP A 123 16.04 1.78 -6.29
C ASP A 123 16.74 2.94 -5.56
N LEU A 124 15.92 3.73 -4.84
CA LEU A 124 16.25 4.95 -4.11
C LEU A 124 16.91 6.10 -4.90
N MET A 125 17.17 5.95 -6.19
CA MET A 125 17.96 6.91 -6.99
C MET A 125 17.08 7.71 -7.94
N TYR A 126 17.21 9.02 -7.88
CA TYR A 126 16.42 9.97 -8.65
C TYR A 126 17.29 10.92 -9.46
N LYS A 127 16.73 11.41 -10.57
CA LYS A 127 17.35 12.41 -11.44
C LYS A 127 16.39 13.53 -11.79
N CYS A 128 16.89 14.75 -11.71
CA CYS A 128 16.16 15.94 -12.12
C CYS A 128 16.31 16.17 -13.63
N PRO A 129 15.22 16.23 -14.42
CA PRO A 129 15.30 16.52 -15.84
C PRO A 129 15.69 17.98 -16.12
N ALA A 130 15.44 18.90 -15.19
CA ALA A 130 15.66 20.33 -15.40
C ALA A 130 17.09 20.79 -15.12
N CYS A 131 17.71 20.32 -14.03
CA CYS A 131 19.06 20.76 -13.62
C CYS A 131 20.09 19.63 -13.57
N GLY A 132 19.69 18.40 -13.94
CA GLY A 132 20.58 17.23 -14.00
C GLY A 132 21.02 16.67 -12.65
N THR A 133 20.64 17.27 -11.52
CA THR A 133 21.00 16.78 -10.19
C THR A 133 20.50 15.36 -9.96
N GLU A 134 21.40 14.47 -9.55
CA GLU A 134 21.10 13.13 -9.08
C GLU A 134 21.10 13.11 -7.54
N TRP A 135 20.14 12.41 -6.94
CA TRP A 135 20.12 12.22 -5.49
C TRP A 135 19.64 10.83 -5.12
N ARG A 136 20.02 10.41 -3.92
CA ARG A 136 19.58 9.17 -3.29
C ARG A 136 18.69 9.50 -2.10
N ASN A 137 17.50 8.91 -2.07
CA ASN A 137 16.64 8.91 -0.89
C ASN A 137 17.08 7.81 0.08
N ASN A 138 16.80 7.97 1.38
CA ASN A 138 16.85 6.83 2.29
C ASN A 138 15.64 5.90 2.07
N ASP A 139 15.74 4.68 2.59
CA ASP A 139 14.55 3.89 2.84
C ASP A 139 13.77 4.56 3.96
N SER A 140 12.79 5.37 3.55
CA SER A 140 12.02 6.28 4.39
C SER A 140 10.56 5.84 4.47
N ARG A 141 10.26 4.59 4.14
CA ARG A 141 8.89 4.05 4.18
C ARG A 141 8.25 4.26 5.56
N PHE A 142 9.07 4.34 6.62
CA PHE A 142 8.63 4.55 8.01
C PHE A 142 9.50 5.55 8.82
N LYS A 143 10.26 6.43 8.15
CA LYS A 143 11.19 7.38 8.80
C LYS A 143 11.19 8.72 8.07
N SER A 144 11.70 9.78 8.72
CA SER A 144 11.86 11.09 8.08
C SER A 144 12.69 10.97 6.79
N LEU A 145 12.20 11.59 5.72
CA LEU A 145 12.86 11.61 4.41
C LEU A 145 14.17 12.39 4.46
N ARG A 146 15.25 11.74 4.02
CA ARG A 146 16.60 12.29 3.87
C ARG A 146 17.05 12.11 2.42
N ARG A 147 17.71 13.13 1.88
CA ARG A 147 18.20 13.14 0.50
C ARG A 147 19.71 13.40 0.51
N LYS A 148 20.46 12.57 -0.22
CA LYS A 148 21.90 12.75 -0.43
C LYS A 148 22.15 13.05 -1.90
N ILE A 149 22.63 14.25 -2.19
CA ILE A 149 23.09 14.62 -3.54
C ILE A 149 24.32 13.78 -3.87
N LYS A 150 24.39 13.29 -5.10
CA LYS A 150 25.53 12.54 -5.62
C LYS A 150 26.56 13.49 -6.23
#